data_AF-A0A2V8PPN7-F1
#
_entry.id   AF-A0A2V8PPN7-F1
#
_cell.length_a   1.000
_cell.length_b   1.000
_cell.length_c   1.000
_cell.angle_alpha   90.00
_cell.angle_beta   90.00
_cell.angle_gamma   90.00
#
_symmetry.space_group_name_H-M   'P 1'
#
loop_
_entity.id
_entity.type
_entity.pdbx_description
1 polymer ?
#
loop_
_entity_poly.entity_id
_entity_poly.type
_entity_poly.pdbx_seq_one_letter_code
_entity_poly.pdbx_strand_id
1 'polypeptide(L)'
;YFTKDTVGKQIVRAADSVGANIAEGSGRGSYQDNRRFVRMARGSLYETIHWLRRAYKRELLSKQQTQNIRAIIEELSPKLNAYVRSIQERMGTS
;
A
#
# COMPACT_ATOMS: atom_id res chain seq x y z
N TYR A 1 25.49 3.08 1.83
CA TYR A 1 24.67 4.20 2.33
C TYR A 1 23.64 4.68 1.30
N PHE A 2 24.04 5.05 0.07
CA PHE A 2 23.15 5.60 -0.97
C PHE A 2 21.86 4.80 -1.26
N THR A 3 21.93 3.48 -1.44
CA THR A 3 20.76 2.65 -1.78
C THR A 3 19.73 2.58 -0.65
N LYS A 4 20.20 2.48 0.61
CA LYS A 4 19.37 2.53 1.81
C LYS A 4 18.66 3.88 1.93
N ASP A 5 19.38 4.98 1.71
CA ASP A 5 18.82 6.32 1.86
C ASP A 5 17.88 6.74 0.72
N THR A 6 18.11 6.22 -0.49
CA THR A 6 17.30 6.58 -1.66
C THR A 6 16.10 5.67 -1.86
N VAL A 7 16.30 4.35 -1.98
CA VAL A 7 15.22 3.41 -2.28
C VAL A 7 14.70 2.75 -1.01
N GLY A 8 15.60 2.34 -0.11
CA GLY A 8 15.22 1.65 1.13
C GLY A 8 14.25 2.47 1.99
N LYS A 9 14.60 3.72 2.29
CA LYS A 9 13.73 4.63 3.07
C LYS A 9 12.38 4.87 2.39
N GLN A 10 12.35 4.99 1.05
CA GLN A 10 11.11 5.24 0.32
C GLN A 10 10.18 4.02 0.32
N ILE A 11 10.72 2.80 0.17
CA ILE A 11 9.95 1.56 0.31
C ILE A 11 9.31 1.47 1.70
N VAL A 12 10.11 1.65 2.75
CA VAL A 12 9.63 1.52 4.14
C VAL A 12 8.53 2.52 4.43
N ARG A 13 8.75 3.81 4.10
CA ARG A 13 7.75 4.86 4.34
C ARG A 13 6.44 4.60 3.59
N ALA A 14 6.52 4.23 2.31
CA ALA A 14 5.33 3.95 1.52
C ALA A 14 4.59 2.72 2.05
N ALA A 15 5.31 1.65 2.42
CA ALA A 15 4.71 0.43 2.95
C ALA A 15 4.02 0.67 4.30
N ASP A 16 4.69 1.34 5.24
CA ASP A 16 4.14 1.66 6.56
C ASP A 16 2.92 2.58 6.45
N SER A 17 2.93 3.49 5.47
CA SER A 17 1.80 4.40 5.22
C SER A 17 0.52 3.66 4.77
N VAL A 18 0.62 2.46 4.19
CA VAL A 18 -0.56 1.64 3.87
C VAL A 18 -1.34 1.30 5.15
N GLY A 19 -0.64 0.75 6.15
CA GLY A 19 -1.24 0.38 7.43
C GLY A 19 -1.71 1.60 8.22
N ALA A 20 -0.88 2.65 8.26
CA ALA A 20 -1.21 3.90 8.97
C ALA A 20 -2.51 4.53 8.47
N ASN A 21 -2.67 4.64 7.15
CA ASN A 21 -3.90 5.19 6.56
C ASN A 21 -5.13 4.31 6.84
N ILE A 22 -5.02 2.98 6.77
CA ILE A 22 -6.14 2.08 7.09
C ILE A 22 -6.59 2.27 8.56
N ALA A 23 -5.63 2.28 9.48
CA ALA A 23 -5.90 2.47 10.91
C ALA A 23 -6.54 3.85 11.18
N GLU A 24 -5.99 4.92 10.61
CA GLU A 24 -6.50 6.27 10.79
C GLU A 24 -7.92 6.43 10.21
N GLY A 25 -8.16 5.91 9.01
CA GLY A 25 -9.49 5.91 8.40
C GLY A 25 -10.53 5.17 9.22
N SER A 26 -10.15 4.03 9.80
CA SER A 26 -11.04 3.21 10.63
C SER A 26 -11.39 3.90 11.95
N GLY A 27 -10.49 4.73 12.50
CA GLY A 27 -10.71 5.47 13.75
C GLY A 27 -11.54 6.76 13.62
N ARG A 28 -11.81 7.25 12.39
CA ARG A 28 -12.48 8.55 12.15
C ARG A 28 -14.00 8.53 12.28
N GLY A 29 -14.63 7.35 12.40
CA GLY A 29 -16.06 7.20 12.72
C GLY A 29 -17.05 7.43 11.57
N SER A 30 -16.65 8.05 10.46
CA SER A 30 -17.51 8.21 9.26
C SER A 30 -17.03 7.34 8.08
N TYR A 31 -17.98 6.81 7.30
CA TYR A 31 -17.64 6.06 6.08
C TYR A 31 -16.95 6.93 5.02
N GLN A 32 -17.28 8.23 4.98
CA GLN A 32 -16.69 9.18 4.04
C GLN A 32 -15.20 9.41 4.33
N ASP A 33 -14.85 9.63 5.60
CA ASP A 33 -13.46 9.79 6.03
C ASP A 33 -12.70 8.47 5.85
N ASN A 34 -13.27 7.35 6.29
CA ASN A 34 -12.64 6.05 6.12
C ASN A 34 -12.31 5.80 4.63
N ARG A 35 -13.24 6.07 3.72
CA ARG A 35 -13.00 5.95 2.27
C ARG A 35 -11.85 6.82 1.78
N ARG A 36 -11.73 8.06 2.27
CA ARG A 36 -10.63 8.97 1.91
C ARG A 36 -9.29 8.37 2.31
N PHE A 37 -9.18 7.89 3.54
CA PHE A 37 -7.96 7.28 4.06
C PHE A 37 -7.60 5.97 3.38
N VAL A 38 -8.57 5.08 3.11
CA VAL A 38 -8.30 3.83 2.39
C VAL A 38 -7.87 4.09 0.94
N ARG A 39 -8.34 5.18 0.30
CA ARG A 39 -7.80 5.63 -1.00
C ARG A 39 -6.33 6.06 -0.90
N MET A 40 -5.93 6.73 0.19
CA MET A 40 -4.52 7.08 0.45
C MET A 40 -3.67 5.84 0.73
N ALA A 41 -4.20 4.86 1.47
CA ALA A 41 -3.55 3.56 1.65
C ALA A 41 -3.30 2.87 0.31
N ARG A 42 -4.28 2.90 -0.60
CA ARG A 42 -4.11 2.38 -1.97
C ARG A 42 -3.02 3.11 -2.75
N GLY A 43 -2.97 4.44 -2.67
CA GLY A 43 -1.88 5.22 -3.26
C GLY A 43 -0.50 4.78 -2.75
N SER A 44 -0.39 4.64 -1.42
CA SER A 44 0.85 4.21 -0.75
C SER A 44 1.28 2.79 -1.16
N LEU A 45 0.33 1.88 -1.41
CA LEU A 45 0.62 0.55 -1.93
C LEU A 45 1.22 0.64 -3.35
N TYR A 46 0.66 1.45 -4.24
CA TYR A 46 1.21 1.62 -5.58
C TYR A 46 2.58 2.30 -5.58
N GLU A 47 2.82 3.22 -4.65
CA GLU A 47 4.15 3.81 -4.45
C GLU A 47 5.16 2.76 -3.94
N THR A 48 4.75 1.89 -3.00
CA THR A 48 5.56 0.75 -2.54
C THR A 48 5.96 -0.14 -3.71
N ILE A 49 5.00 -0.49 -4.57
CA ILE A 49 5.23 -1.30 -5.79
C ILE A 49 6.21 -0.60 -6.74
N HIS A 50 6.08 0.73 -6.92
CA HIS A 50 7.00 1.51 -7.73
C HIS A 50 8.44 1.39 -7.23
N TRP A 51 8.68 1.62 -5.94
CA TRP A 51 10.02 1.56 -5.36
C TRP A 51 10.61 0.16 -5.37
N LEU A 52 9.79 -0.88 -5.19
CA LEU A 52 10.21 -2.28 -5.33
C LEU A 52 10.63 -2.63 -6.76
N ARG A 53 9.88 -2.17 -7.77
CA ARG A 53 10.28 -2.31 -9.18
C ARG A 53 11.60 -1.57 -9.45
N ARG A 54 11.79 -0.40 -8.83
CA ARG A 54 13.04 0.35 -8.96
C ARG A 54 14.21 -0.38 -8.31
N ALA A 55 14.02 -0.97 -7.14
CA ALA A 55 15.01 -1.80 -6.44
C ALA A 55 15.40 -3.03 -7.26
N TYR A 56 14.42 -3.74 -7.83
CA TYR A 56 14.66 -4.88 -8.72
C TYR A 56 15.50 -4.49 -9.95
N LYS A 57 15.14 -3.39 -10.62
CA LYS A 57 15.90 -2.89 -11.78
C LYS A 57 17.31 -2.38 -11.44
N ARG A 58 17.60 -2.15 -10.16
CA ARG A 58 18.94 -1.79 -9.66
C ARG A 58 19.66 -3.00 -9.07
N GLU A 59 19.10 -4.21 -9.26
CA GLU A 59 19.67 -5.47 -8.79
C GLU A 59 19.88 -5.51 -7.27
N LEU A 60 19.04 -4.79 -6.52
CA LEU A 60 19.10 -4.71 -5.06
C LEU A 60 18.32 -5.82 -4.35
N LEU A 61 17.62 -6.67 -5.11
CA LEU A 61 16.76 -7.74 -4.61
C LEU A 61 17.17 -9.05 -5.26
N SER A 62 17.30 -10.10 -4.45
CA SER A 62 17.44 -11.47 -4.97
C SER A 62 16.15 -11.94 -5.64
N LYS A 63 16.26 -12.99 -6.45
CA LYS A 63 15.09 -13.66 -7.06
C LYS A 63 14.09 -14.11 -6.00
N GLN A 64 14.58 -14.70 -4.90
CA GLN A 64 13.74 -15.16 -3.79
C GLN A 64 13.02 -13.99 -3.09
N GLN A 65 13.74 -12.89 -2.81
CA GLN A 65 13.13 -11.69 -2.22
C GLN A 65 12.04 -11.13 -3.13
N THR A 66 12.31 -11.05 -4.43
CA THR A 66 11.36 -10.56 -5.44
C THR A 66 10.12 -11.43 -5.50
N GLN A 67 10.26 -12.76 -5.46
CA GLN A 67 9.14 -13.70 -5.45
C GLN A 67 8.28 -13.56 -4.19
N ASN A 68 8.91 -13.49 -3.01
CA ASN A 68 8.19 -13.32 -1.73
C ASN A 68 7.40 -12.02 -1.71
N ILE A 69 8.03 -10.92 -2.12
CA ILE A 69 7.38 -9.60 -2.17
C ILE A 69 6.24 -9.58 -3.20
N ARG A 70 6.43 -10.22 -4.36
CA ARG A 70 5.41 -10.32 -5.39
C ARG A 70 4.16 -11.05 -4.89
N ALA A 71 4.32 -12.17 -4.18
CA ALA A 71 3.20 -12.90 -3.59
C ALA A 71 2.38 -12.02 -2.64
N ILE A 72 3.05 -11.24 -1.78
CA ILE A 72 2.39 -10.29 -0.88
C ILE A 72 1.60 -9.22 -1.66
N ILE A 73 2.18 -8.65 -2.71
CA ILE A 73 1.51 -7.62 -3.53
C ILE A 73 0.29 -8.19 -4.26
N GLU A 74 0.43 -9.39 -4.85
CA GLU A 74 -0.64 -10.07 -5.58
C GLU A 74 -1.81 -10.42 -4.66
N GLU A 75 -1.55 -10.69 -3.38
CA GLU A 75 -2.58 -10.90 -2.36
C GLU A 75 -3.21 -9.58 -1.86
N LEU A 76 -2.40 -8.57 -1.53
CA LEU A 76 -2.87 -7.33 -0.87
C LEU A 76 -3.62 -6.40 -1.83
N SER A 77 -3.18 -6.29 -3.08
CA SER A 77 -3.78 -5.37 -4.07
C SER A 77 -5.28 -5.61 -4.29
N PRO A 78 -5.76 -6.84 -4.56
CA PRO A 78 -7.19 -7.08 -4.72
C PRO A 78 -7.97 -6.90 -3.42
N LYS A 79 -7.39 -7.27 -2.26
CA LYS A 79 -8.02 -7.09 -0.94
C LYS A 79 -8.27 -5.62 -0.63
N LEU A 80 -7.28 -4.76 -0.85
CA LEU A 80 -7.41 -3.32 -0.61
C LEU A 80 -8.42 -2.69 -1.57
N ASN A 81 -8.45 -3.13 -2.84
CA ASN A 81 -9.47 -2.69 -3.79
C ASN A 81 -10.88 -3.13 -3.40
N ALA A 82 -11.04 -4.36 -2.91
CA ALA A 82 -12.31 -4.85 -2.39
C ALA A 82 -12.77 -4.05 -1.16
N TYR A 83 -11.84 -3.68 -0.28
CA TYR A 83 -12.14 -2.85 0.88
C TYR A 83 -12.61 -1.43 0.51
N VAL A 84 -11.98 -0.80 -0.49
CA VAL A 84 -12.46 0.50 -1.02
C VAL A 84 -13.90 0.39 -1.54
N ARG A 85 -14.21 -0.69 -2.28
CA ARG A 85 -15.56 -0.93 -2.82
C ARG A 85 -16.60 -1.14 -1.72
N SER A 86 -16.29 -1.95 -0.71
CA SER A 86 -17.23 -2.24 0.37
C SER A 86 -17.58 -1.00 1.21
N ILE A 87 -16.64 -0.07 1.40
CA ILE A 87 -16.94 1.23 2.04
C ILE A 87 -17.87 2.07 1.15
N GLN A 88 -17.66 2.06 -0.17
CA GLN A 88 -18.50 2.81 -1.11
C GLN A 88 -19.94 2.28 -1.15
N GLU A 89 -20.14 0.97 -1.11
CA GLU A 89 -21.47 0.34 -1.05
C GLU A 89 -22.24 0.72 0.23
N ARG A 90 -21.55 0.76 1.38
CA ARG A 90 -22.13 1.20 2.66
C ARG A 90 -22.52 2.67 2.68
N MET A 91 -21.95 3.49 1.80
CA MET A 91 -22.34 4.89 1.64
C MET A 91 -23.54 5.09 0.70
N GLY A 92 -23.78 4.15 -0.22
CA GLY A 92 -24.85 4.22 -1.22
C GLY A 92 -26.17 3.58 -0.79
N THR A 93 -26.20 2.98 0.40
CA THR A 93 -27.38 2.35 1.02
C THR A 93 -28.06 3.26 2.06
N SER A 94 -27.91 4.59 1.92
CA SER A 94 -28.64 5.61 2.68
C SER A 94 -29.74 6.24 1.85
#